data_AF-A0A1G5SEK7-F1
#
_entry.id   AF-A0A1G5SEK7-F1
#
_cell.length_a   1.000
_cell.length_b   1.000
_cell.length_c   1.000
_cell.angle_alpha   90.00
_cell.angle_beta   90.00
_cell.angle_gamma   90.00
#
_symmetry.space_group_name_H-M   'P 1'
#
loop_
_entity.id
_entity.type
_entity.pdbx_description
1 polymer ?
#
loop_
_entity_poly.entity_id
_entity_poly.type
_entity_poly.pdbx_seq_one_letter_code
_entity_poly.pdbx_strand_id
1 'polypeptide(L)'
;MNVNSQALDFTSPGAIPPDPSDVIKRIMGETTTTMQVLEKLLENELVQDPVGWKLLAMFYVVNDRTDDLNKIDEQYHKVFGSSLFMDFGQQIPQWCSIKNPLCLKIPEKITAQSLPDISIIQDACQSPAGAELDFSGVREINSDGLAVLAQFFTTLSCAGVSPDIKGAARFITSMEKSATSSQGTRAMWEVLFAYDRFCNNKEIFEDRAIKFAIRFGISPPSWE
;
A
#
# COMPACT_ATOMS: atom_id res chain seq x y z
N MET A 1 -44.20 38.68 34.72
CA MET A 1 -43.38 37.99 33.71
C MET A 1 -42.14 37.49 34.43
N ASN A 2 -42.05 36.17 34.63
CA ASN A 2 -40.96 35.53 35.36
C ASN A 2 -39.88 35.14 34.35
N VAL A 3 -38.72 35.80 34.39
CA VAL A 3 -37.57 35.46 33.55
C VAL A 3 -36.58 34.72 34.43
N ASN A 4 -36.65 33.39 34.38
CA ASN A 4 -35.64 32.50 34.94
C ASN A 4 -34.34 32.68 34.14
N SER A 5 -33.49 33.62 34.56
CA SER A 5 -32.10 33.65 34.13
C SER A 5 -31.35 32.56 34.90
N GLN A 6 -31.27 31.36 34.32
CA GLN A 6 -30.24 30.39 34.71
C GLN A 6 -28.88 31.02 34.44
N ALA A 7 -28.33 31.69 35.44
CA ALA A 7 -26.92 32.03 35.46
C ALA A 7 -26.16 30.69 35.53
N LEU A 8 -25.61 30.27 34.39
CA LEU A 8 -24.67 29.16 34.30
C LEU A 8 -23.45 29.56 35.13
N ASP A 9 -23.29 28.91 36.27
CA ASP A 9 -22.15 29.09 37.18
C ASP A 9 -20.92 28.41 36.58
N PHE A 10 -20.10 29.18 35.86
CA PHE A 10 -18.84 28.74 35.27
C PHE A 10 -17.69 28.61 36.30
N THR A 11 -17.96 28.73 37.60
CA THR A 11 -16.91 28.63 38.66
C THR A 11 -16.78 27.23 39.27
N SER A 12 -17.57 26.25 38.81
CA SER A 12 -17.40 24.85 39.21
C SER A 12 -16.04 24.29 38.73
N PRO A 13 -15.27 23.60 39.59
CA PRO A 13 -14.04 22.90 39.16
C PRO A 13 -14.37 21.91 38.05
N GLY A 14 -13.91 22.18 36.82
CA GLY A 14 -14.22 21.39 35.61
C GLY A 14 -15.08 22.11 34.55
N ALA A 15 -15.39 23.40 34.71
CA ALA A 15 -16.20 24.16 33.75
C ALA A 15 -15.48 24.52 32.42
N ILE A 16 -14.16 24.30 32.32
CA ILE A 16 -13.42 24.47 31.07
C ILE A 16 -13.28 23.07 30.45
N PRO A 17 -13.82 22.84 29.24
CA PRO A 17 -13.59 21.59 28.51
C PRO A 17 -12.07 21.37 28.41
N PRO A 18 -11.57 20.18 28.80
CA PRO A 18 -10.14 19.92 28.71
C PRO A 18 -9.69 20.08 27.26
N ASP A 19 -8.52 20.67 27.06
CA ASP A 19 -7.97 20.86 25.73
C ASP A 19 -7.89 19.48 25.03
N PRO A 20 -8.41 19.33 23.80
CA PRO A 20 -8.39 18.06 23.10
C PRO A 20 -6.98 17.44 23.02
N SER A 21 -5.94 18.26 22.91
CA SER A 21 -4.55 17.79 22.86
C SER A 21 -4.10 17.23 24.21
N ASP A 22 -4.51 17.83 25.32
CA ASP A 22 -4.18 17.34 26.66
C ASP A 22 -4.93 16.04 26.97
N VAL A 23 -6.17 15.90 26.47
CA VAL A 23 -6.92 14.63 26.54
C VAL A 23 -6.21 13.54 25.73
N ILE A 24 -5.77 13.83 24.51
CA ILE A 24 -5.03 12.88 23.66
C ILE A 24 -3.72 12.46 24.33
N LYS A 25 -2.94 13.42 24.85
CA LYS A 25 -1.67 13.12 25.55
C LYS A 25 -1.90 12.24 26.77
N ARG A 26 -2.96 12.51 27.53
CA ARG A 26 -3.34 11.70 28.69
C ARG A 26 -3.69 10.27 28.27
N ILE A 27 -4.54 10.12 27.25
CA ILE A 27 -4.91 8.79 26.72
C ILE A 27 -3.67 8.03 26.24
N MET A 28 -2.77 8.71 25.52
CA MET A 28 -1.51 8.10 25.08
C MET A 28 -0.67 7.63 26.27
N GLY A 29 -0.52 8.46 27.31
CA GLY A 29 0.23 8.10 28.52
C GLY A 29 -0.38 6.92 29.28
N GLU A 30 -1.70 6.89 29.43
CA GLU A 30 -2.43 5.77 30.04
C GLU A 30 -2.29 4.49 29.20
N THR A 31 -2.30 4.61 27.87
CA THR A 31 -2.10 3.50 26.94
C THR A 31 -0.71 2.90 27.07
N THR A 32 0.33 3.74 27.08
CA THR A 32 1.73 3.30 27.28
C THR A 32 1.92 2.61 28.63
N THR A 33 1.30 3.12 29.68
CA THR A 33 1.39 2.50 31.02
C THR A 33 0.72 1.13 31.02
N THR A 34 -0.46 1.01 30.41
CA THR A 34 -1.21 -0.25 30.31
C THR A 34 -0.43 -1.29 29.51
N MET A 35 0.20 -0.86 28.41
CA MET A 35 1.08 -1.70 27.60
C MET A 35 2.25 -2.27 28.40
N GLN A 36 2.96 -1.45 29.17
CA GLN A 36 4.08 -1.90 30.02
C GLN A 36 3.67 -2.91 31.09
N VAL A 37 2.45 -2.77 31.64
CA VAL A 37 1.91 -3.75 32.59
C VAL A 37 1.64 -5.08 31.89
N LEU A 38 1.04 -5.03 30.68
CA LEU A 38 0.77 -6.22 29.89
C LEU A 38 2.05 -6.95 29.47
N GLU A 39 3.09 -6.22 29.06
CA GLU A 39 4.43 -6.78 28.79
C GLU A 39 4.95 -7.59 29.97
N LYS A 40 4.96 -7.00 31.17
CA LYS A 40 5.45 -7.67 32.39
C LYS A 40 4.63 -8.89 32.77
N LEU A 41 3.32 -8.88 32.52
CA LEU A 41 2.46 -10.03 32.83
C LEU A 41 2.73 -11.20 31.88
N LEU A 42 2.95 -10.92 30.59
CA LEU A 42 3.22 -11.94 29.58
C LEU A 42 4.65 -12.48 29.64
N GLU A 43 5.64 -11.65 29.98
CA GLU A 43 7.04 -12.08 30.17
C GLU A 43 7.23 -13.04 31.36
N ASN A 44 6.30 -13.07 32.33
CA ASN A 44 6.40 -13.96 33.49
C ASN A 44 5.96 -15.41 33.22
N GLU A 45 5.67 -15.81 31.96
CA GLU A 45 5.29 -17.16 31.49
C GLU A 45 4.05 -17.80 32.17
N LEU A 46 3.43 -17.14 33.15
CA LEU A 46 2.27 -17.65 33.89
C LEU A 46 0.94 -17.46 33.13
N VAL A 47 0.92 -16.60 32.10
CA VAL A 47 -0.31 -16.21 31.39
C VAL A 47 -0.37 -16.88 30.03
N GLN A 48 -1.09 -18.00 29.97
CA GLN A 48 -1.43 -18.71 28.73
C GLN A 48 -2.74 -18.21 28.12
N ASP A 49 -2.98 -16.90 28.14
CA ASP A 49 -4.14 -16.29 27.48
C ASP A 49 -3.75 -15.71 26.10
N PRO A 50 -4.15 -16.33 24.98
CA PRO A 50 -3.81 -15.86 23.64
C PRO A 50 -4.27 -14.43 23.35
N VAL A 51 -5.33 -13.94 24.01
CA VAL A 51 -5.88 -12.60 23.77
C VAL A 51 -4.93 -11.51 24.27
N GLY A 52 -4.30 -11.71 25.43
CA GLY A 52 -3.30 -10.80 25.96
C GLY A 52 -2.11 -10.62 25.01
N TRP A 53 -1.59 -11.72 24.46
CA TRP A 53 -0.49 -11.69 23.49
C TRP A 53 -0.87 -10.93 22.20
N LYS A 54 -2.09 -11.15 21.70
CA LYS A 54 -2.61 -10.45 20.52
C LYS A 54 -2.75 -8.94 20.79
N LEU A 55 -3.29 -8.56 21.95
CA LEU A 55 -3.45 -7.17 22.34
C LEU A 55 -2.10 -6.45 22.47
N LEU A 56 -1.09 -7.11 23.05
CA LEU A 56 0.25 -6.52 23.15
C LEU A 56 0.89 -6.29 21.77
N ALA A 57 0.76 -7.26 20.86
CA ALA A 57 1.21 -7.07 19.48
C ALA A 57 0.50 -5.90 18.77
N MET A 58 -0.80 -5.70 18.99
CA MET A 58 -1.52 -4.54 18.47
C MET A 58 -0.91 -3.22 18.97
N PHE A 59 -0.52 -3.15 20.25
CA PHE A 59 0.15 -1.97 20.79
C PHE A 59 1.52 -1.73 20.15
N TYR A 60 2.31 -2.78 19.88
CA TYR A 60 3.59 -2.62 19.18
C TYR A 60 3.42 -2.07 17.77
N VAL A 61 2.42 -2.55 17.02
CA VAL A 61 2.12 -2.05 15.67
C VAL A 61 1.77 -0.56 15.70
N VAL A 62 0.89 -0.14 16.61
CA VAL A 62 0.44 1.26 16.70
C VAL A 62 1.58 2.21 17.10
N ASN A 63 2.61 1.71 17.80
CA ASN A 63 3.75 2.51 18.26
C ASN A 63 5.02 2.31 17.42
N ASP A 64 4.93 1.69 16.23
CA ASP A 64 6.06 1.42 15.32
C ASP A 64 7.23 0.65 15.96
N ARG A 65 6.95 -0.18 16.98
CA ARG A 65 7.94 -0.99 17.71
C ARG A 65 8.15 -2.34 17.02
N THR A 66 8.77 -2.31 15.85
CA THR A 66 8.95 -3.48 14.98
C THR A 66 9.89 -4.54 15.55
N ASP A 67 10.93 -4.15 16.29
CA ASP A 67 11.86 -5.09 16.94
C ASP A 67 11.15 -5.96 18.00
N ASP A 68 10.22 -5.36 18.74
CA ASP A 68 9.46 -6.05 19.78
C ASP A 68 8.40 -7.00 19.20
N LEU A 69 7.92 -6.75 17.98
CA LEU A 69 6.99 -7.63 17.26
C LEU A 69 7.63 -8.98 16.91
N ASN A 70 8.89 -9.00 16.50
CA ASN A 70 9.59 -10.25 16.22
C ASN A 70 9.84 -11.04 17.52
N LYS A 71 10.24 -10.33 18.59
CA LYS A 71 10.48 -10.93 19.91
C LYS A 71 9.22 -11.58 20.48
N ILE A 72 8.06 -10.92 20.39
CA ILE A 72 6.81 -11.44 20.94
C ILE A 72 6.28 -12.63 20.12
N ASP A 73 6.46 -12.65 18.79
CA ASP A 73 6.06 -13.80 17.96
C ASP A 73 6.89 -15.05 18.29
N GLU A 74 8.20 -14.90 18.48
CA GLU A 74 9.07 -16.00 18.93
C GLU A 74 8.65 -16.53 20.30
N GLN A 75 8.34 -15.64 21.24
CA GLN A 75 7.86 -16.04 22.58
C GLN A 75 6.49 -16.72 22.51
N TYR A 76 5.56 -16.19 21.72
CA TYR A 76 4.26 -16.79 21.50
C TYR A 76 4.38 -18.19 20.90
N HIS A 77 5.27 -18.36 19.91
CA HIS A 77 5.53 -19.66 19.30
C HIS A 77 6.06 -20.69 20.30
N LYS A 78 6.90 -20.28 21.26
CA LYS A 78 7.36 -21.16 22.35
C LYS A 78 6.23 -21.62 23.27
N VAL A 79 5.25 -20.75 23.54
CA VAL A 79 4.15 -21.04 24.47
C VAL A 79 3.03 -21.84 23.78
N PHE A 80 2.67 -21.51 22.54
CA PHE A 80 1.49 -22.05 21.84
C PHE A 80 1.81 -22.94 20.63
N GLY A 81 3.06 -23.01 20.18
CA GLY A 81 3.49 -23.87 19.06
C GLY A 81 3.05 -23.40 17.67
N SER A 82 2.41 -22.23 17.56
CA SER A 82 1.97 -21.60 16.32
C SER A 82 2.49 -20.16 16.26
N SER A 83 2.52 -19.55 15.06
CA SER A 83 2.84 -18.11 14.97
C SER A 83 1.67 -17.29 15.50
N LEU A 84 1.98 -16.21 16.21
CA LEU A 84 1.01 -15.22 16.68
C LEU A 84 0.21 -14.65 15.49
N PHE A 85 0.84 -14.59 14.32
CA PHE A 85 0.27 -14.05 13.08
C PHE A 85 -0.62 -15.00 12.27
N MET A 86 -0.62 -16.31 12.57
CA MET A 86 -1.48 -17.25 11.84
C MET A 86 -2.97 -17.04 12.14
N ASP A 87 -3.33 -16.78 13.40
CA ASP A 87 -4.71 -16.50 13.82
C ASP A 87 -5.20 -15.12 13.39
N PHE A 88 -4.26 -14.20 13.21
CA PHE A 88 -4.53 -12.82 12.81
C PHE A 88 -5.07 -12.72 11.37
N GLY A 89 -4.74 -13.68 10.50
CA GLY A 89 -5.18 -13.74 9.11
C GLY A 89 -6.70 -13.89 8.89
N GLN A 90 -7.50 -14.20 9.93
CA GLN A 90 -8.96 -14.34 9.81
C GLN A 90 -9.78 -13.37 10.68
N GLN A 91 -9.20 -12.76 11.73
CA GLN A 91 -9.96 -11.94 12.70
C GLN A 91 -9.25 -10.66 13.18
N ILE A 92 -8.19 -10.19 12.51
CA ILE A 92 -7.78 -8.79 12.70
C ILE A 92 -8.94 -7.89 12.23
N PRO A 93 -9.53 -7.03 13.09
CA PRO A 93 -10.42 -5.99 12.59
C PRO A 93 -9.63 -5.13 11.60
N GLN A 94 -10.22 -4.95 10.41
CA GLN A 94 -9.68 -4.25 9.24
C GLN A 94 -8.80 -3.00 9.52
N TRP A 95 -9.00 -2.29 10.63
CA TRP A 95 -8.17 -1.15 11.03
C TRP A 95 -6.70 -1.45 11.38
N CYS A 96 -6.31 -2.68 11.77
CA CYS A 96 -4.89 -3.02 12.02
C CYS A 96 -4.16 -3.56 10.77
N SER A 97 -4.83 -3.64 9.62
CA SER A 97 -4.22 -3.96 8.33
C SER A 97 -4.85 -3.15 7.22
N ILE A 98 -4.81 -1.82 7.30
CA ILE A 98 -5.29 -0.93 6.23
C ILE A 98 -4.29 0.22 6.06
N LYS A 99 -3.25 -0.02 5.26
CA LYS A 99 -3.22 0.74 4.02
C LYS A 99 -4.29 0.04 3.16
N ASN A 100 -5.46 0.65 2.99
CA ASN A 100 -6.40 0.21 1.96
C ASN A 100 -6.03 1.11 0.79
N PRO A 101 -5.00 0.74 0.01
CA PRO A 101 -4.62 1.55 -1.11
C PRO A 101 -5.85 1.76 -1.98
N LEU A 102 -5.93 2.91 -2.63
CA LEU A 102 -6.95 3.08 -3.65
C LEU A 102 -6.70 2.03 -4.75
N CYS A 103 -7.47 0.95 -4.73
CA CYS A 103 -7.34 -0.16 -5.66
C CYS A 103 -8.07 0.19 -6.95
N LEU A 104 -7.29 0.49 -7.98
CA LEU A 104 -7.76 0.83 -9.31
C LEU A 104 -7.59 -0.39 -10.21
N LYS A 105 -8.72 -1.01 -10.55
CA LYS A 105 -8.72 -2.19 -11.44
C LYS A 105 -8.60 -1.74 -12.88
N ILE A 106 -7.58 -2.25 -13.56
CA ILE A 106 -7.44 -2.07 -15.00
C ILE A 106 -8.43 -3.02 -15.70
N PRO A 107 -9.22 -2.52 -16.66
CA PRO A 107 -10.26 -3.31 -17.31
C PRO A 107 -9.69 -4.46 -18.14
N GLU A 108 -10.51 -5.47 -18.41
CA GLU A 108 -10.13 -6.66 -19.18
C GLU A 108 -9.58 -6.34 -20.58
N LYS A 109 -10.10 -5.26 -21.18
CA LYS A 109 -9.67 -4.74 -22.47
C LYS A 109 -9.19 -3.30 -22.33
N ILE A 110 -7.91 -3.07 -22.60
CA ILE A 110 -7.31 -1.74 -22.57
C ILE A 110 -7.62 -1.02 -23.88
N THR A 111 -8.23 0.15 -23.78
CA THR A 111 -8.60 1.07 -24.87
C THR A 111 -8.22 2.50 -24.50
N ALA A 112 -8.40 3.46 -25.41
CA ALA A 112 -7.98 4.84 -25.19
C ALA A 112 -8.64 5.57 -24.00
N GLN A 113 -9.80 5.09 -23.52
CA GLN A 113 -10.55 5.71 -22.42
C GLN A 113 -10.60 4.83 -21.16
N SER A 114 -9.87 3.72 -21.15
CA SER A 114 -10.06 2.68 -20.15
C SER A 114 -9.11 2.78 -18.95
N LEU A 115 -8.13 3.70 -19.00
CA LEU A 115 -7.16 3.89 -17.93
C LEU A 115 -7.63 4.98 -16.96
N PRO A 116 -7.35 4.83 -15.65
CA PRO A 116 -7.69 5.83 -14.66
C PRO A 116 -6.95 7.15 -14.88
N ASP A 117 -7.54 8.26 -14.44
CA ASP A 117 -6.87 9.55 -14.42
C ASP A 117 -5.69 9.52 -13.43
N ILE A 118 -4.55 10.04 -13.87
CA ILE A 118 -3.31 10.06 -13.09
C ILE A 118 -3.46 10.94 -11.86
N SER A 119 -4.27 12.00 -11.91
CA SER A 119 -4.51 12.91 -10.79
C SER A 119 -5.05 12.14 -9.56
N ILE A 120 -5.95 11.18 -9.79
CA ILE A 120 -6.54 10.34 -8.75
C ILE A 120 -5.46 9.45 -8.10
N ILE A 121 -4.55 8.90 -8.91
CA ILE A 121 -3.45 8.05 -8.44
C ILE A 121 -2.45 8.88 -7.63
N GLN A 122 -2.13 10.08 -8.12
CA GLN A 122 -1.21 10.99 -7.46
C GLN A 122 -1.72 11.39 -6.07
N ASP A 123 -2.99 11.80 -5.97
CA ASP A 123 -3.64 12.14 -4.70
C ASP A 123 -3.65 10.95 -3.73
N ALA A 124 -3.94 9.75 -4.23
CA ALA A 124 -3.91 8.52 -3.44
C ALA A 124 -2.50 8.16 -2.95
N CYS A 125 -1.46 8.40 -3.75
CA CYS A 125 -0.07 8.19 -3.36
C CYS A 125 0.47 9.22 -2.35
N GLN A 126 -0.19 10.36 -2.17
CA GLN A 126 0.12 11.29 -1.06
C GLN A 126 -0.40 10.79 0.29
N SER A 127 -1.38 9.88 0.28
CA SER A 127 -1.91 9.26 1.49
C SER A 127 -0.99 8.13 1.96
N PRO A 128 -0.85 7.90 3.28
CA PRO A 128 -0.12 6.75 3.81
C PRO A 128 -0.65 5.41 3.27
N ALA A 129 -1.92 5.35 2.84
CA ALA A 129 -2.52 4.16 2.23
C ALA A 129 -1.99 3.82 0.83
N GLY A 130 -1.54 4.82 0.06
CA GLY A 130 -1.06 4.63 -1.32
C GLY A 130 -2.14 4.26 -2.34
N ALA A 131 -1.70 3.85 -3.53
CA ALA A 131 -2.55 3.34 -4.60
C ALA A 131 -2.04 1.98 -5.10
N GLU A 132 -2.95 1.11 -5.51
CA GLU A 132 -2.66 -0.19 -6.12
C GLU A 132 -3.30 -0.22 -7.51
N LEU A 133 -2.52 -0.49 -8.54
CA LEU A 133 -3.02 -0.73 -9.89
C LEU A 133 -3.11 -2.25 -10.13
N ASP A 134 -4.34 -2.75 -10.25
CA ASP A 134 -4.59 -4.16 -10.45
C ASP A 134 -4.75 -4.50 -11.94
N PHE A 135 -3.69 -5.06 -12.53
CA PHE A 135 -3.65 -5.57 -13.91
C PHE A 135 -4.15 -7.00 -14.02
N SER A 136 -4.66 -7.60 -12.94
CA SER A 136 -5.00 -9.01 -12.92
C SER A 136 -6.11 -9.38 -13.92
N GLY A 137 -7.00 -8.45 -14.22
CA GLY A 137 -8.10 -8.66 -15.16
C GLY A 137 -7.70 -8.55 -16.64
N VAL A 138 -6.53 -7.97 -16.95
CA VAL A 138 -6.18 -7.58 -18.33
C VAL A 138 -5.93 -8.81 -19.20
N ARG A 139 -6.62 -8.88 -20.34
CA ARG A 139 -6.47 -9.94 -21.34
C ARG A 139 -6.17 -9.43 -22.73
N GLU A 140 -6.74 -8.29 -23.09
CA GLU A 140 -6.62 -7.71 -24.43
C GLU A 140 -6.18 -6.26 -24.38
N ILE A 141 -5.41 -5.86 -25.40
CA ILE A 141 -5.05 -4.47 -25.66
C ILE A 141 -5.15 -4.22 -27.17
N ASN A 142 -5.84 -3.15 -27.57
CA ASN A 142 -5.92 -2.75 -28.97
C ASN A 142 -4.77 -1.79 -29.33
N SER A 143 -4.67 -1.42 -30.62
CA SER A 143 -3.62 -0.49 -31.10
C SER A 143 -3.62 0.83 -30.34
N ASP A 144 -4.79 1.40 -30.10
CA ASP A 144 -4.92 2.71 -29.44
C ASP A 144 -4.60 2.61 -27.95
N GLY A 145 -4.97 1.49 -27.33
CA GLY A 145 -4.67 1.15 -25.95
C GLY A 145 -3.18 0.99 -25.70
N LEU A 146 -2.39 0.50 -26.67
CA LEU A 146 -0.92 0.44 -26.55
C LEU A 146 -0.33 1.85 -26.38
N ALA A 147 -0.73 2.80 -27.23
CA ALA A 147 -0.22 4.17 -27.16
C ALA A 147 -0.61 4.84 -25.83
N VAL A 148 -1.86 4.68 -25.40
CA VAL A 148 -2.35 5.26 -24.15
C VAL A 148 -1.70 4.62 -22.92
N LEU A 149 -1.44 3.31 -22.94
CA LEU A 149 -0.75 2.63 -21.84
C LEU A 149 0.73 3.03 -21.72
N ALA A 150 1.45 3.17 -22.84
CA ALA A 150 2.82 3.66 -22.83
C ALA A 150 2.90 5.09 -22.27
N GLN A 151 1.98 5.96 -22.70
CA GLN A 151 1.88 7.33 -22.19
C GLN A 151 1.56 7.34 -20.69
N PHE A 152 0.66 6.47 -20.24
CA PHE A 152 0.26 6.38 -18.84
C PHE A 152 1.44 6.02 -17.91
N PHE A 153 2.23 5.00 -18.24
CA PHE A 153 3.44 4.67 -17.47
C PHE A 153 4.49 5.79 -17.50
N THR A 154 4.69 6.40 -18.68
CA THR A 154 5.62 7.53 -18.83
C THR A 154 5.22 8.70 -17.93
N THR A 155 3.94 9.08 -17.93
CA THR A 155 3.45 10.18 -17.11
C THR A 155 3.54 9.86 -15.61
N LEU A 156 3.27 8.62 -15.18
CA LEU A 156 3.48 8.20 -13.79
C LEU A 156 4.95 8.34 -13.37
N SER A 157 5.88 7.92 -14.23
CA SER A 157 7.33 8.03 -13.99
C SER A 157 7.77 9.49 -13.91
N CYS A 158 7.37 10.35 -14.85
CA CYS A 158 7.71 11.78 -14.85
C CYS A 158 7.13 12.52 -13.65
N ALA A 159 5.95 12.11 -13.16
CA ALA A 159 5.32 12.70 -11.98
C ALA A 159 5.92 12.19 -10.65
N GLY A 160 6.83 11.20 -10.70
CA GLY A 160 7.41 10.58 -9.50
C GLY A 160 6.40 9.79 -8.67
N VAL A 161 5.32 9.31 -9.29
CA VAL A 161 4.23 8.59 -8.62
C VAL A 161 4.49 7.09 -8.73
N SER A 162 4.66 6.41 -7.60
CA SER A 162 4.97 4.97 -7.54
C SER A 162 3.85 4.16 -6.87
N PRO A 163 2.72 3.89 -7.56
CA PRO A 163 1.70 2.99 -7.07
C PRO A 163 2.20 1.54 -7.06
N ASP A 164 1.64 0.71 -6.17
CA ASP A 164 1.89 -0.74 -6.20
C ASP A 164 1.26 -1.36 -7.45
N ILE A 165 1.95 -2.31 -8.07
CA ILE A 165 1.47 -2.97 -9.29
C ILE A 165 1.18 -4.44 -9.02
N LYS A 166 -0.09 -4.79 -9.15
CA LYS A 166 -0.55 -6.16 -8.96
C LYS A 166 -0.86 -6.84 -10.27
N GLY A 167 -0.37 -8.06 -10.45
CA GLY A 167 -0.76 -8.93 -11.57
C GLY A 167 -0.23 -8.53 -12.95
N ALA A 168 0.61 -7.50 -13.07
CA ALA A 168 1.13 -7.06 -14.37
C ALA A 168 2.14 -8.03 -15.00
N ALA A 169 2.85 -8.84 -14.21
CA ALA A 169 3.91 -9.71 -14.72
C ALA A 169 3.44 -10.65 -15.84
N ARG A 170 2.24 -11.25 -15.72
CA ARG A 170 1.67 -12.10 -16.78
C ARG A 170 1.42 -11.34 -18.07
N PHE A 171 0.92 -10.11 -17.94
CA PHE A 171 0.53 -9.27 -19.06
C PHE A 171 1.78 -8.78 -19.81
N ILE A 172 2.79 -8.30 -19.07
CA ILE A 172 4.07 -7.86 -19.62
C ILE A 172 4.80 -9.01 -20.31
N THR A 173 4.82 -10.20 -19.69
CA THR A 173 5.45 -11.39 -20.31
C THR A 173 4.73 -11.80 -21.61
N SER A 174 3.39 -11.79 -21.62
CA SER A 174 2.59 -12.07 -22.81
C SER A 174 2.83 -11.03 -23.92
N MET A 175 2.95 -9.76 -23.53
CA MET A 175 3.25 -8.66 -24.43
C MET A 175 4.64 -8.79 -25.03
N GLU A 176 5.68 -9.09 -24.24
CA GLU A 176 7.04 -9.31 -24.73
C GLU A 176 7.11 -10.47 -25.74
N LYS A 177 6.41 -11.57 -25.45
CA LYS A 177 6.30 -12.70 -26.39
C LYS A 177 5.66 -12.27 -27.71
N SER A 178 4.60 -11.48 -27.65
CA SER A 178 3.91 -10.96 -28.84
C SER A 178 4.78 -9.97 -29.61
N ALA A 179 5.49 -9.06 -28.90
CA ALA A 179 6.39 -8.05 -29.46
C ALA A 179 7.61 -8.66 -30.17
N THR A 180 8.06 -9.83 -29.73
CA THR A 180 9.18 -10.58 -30.34
C THR A 180 8.74 -11.41 -31.54
N SER A 181 7.45 -11.78 -31.63
CA SER A 181 6.90 -12.58 -32.73
C SER A 181 6.84 -11.82 -34.06
N SER A 182 6.40 -12.46 -35.15
CA SER A 182 6.14 -11.77 -36.43
C SER A 182 5.08 -10.68 -36.34
N GLN A 183 4.19 -10.74 -35.35
CA GLN A 183 3.12 -9.76 -35.12
C GLN A 183 3.56 -8.58 -34.25
N GLY A 184 4.81 -8.56 -33.77
CA GLY A 184 5.32 -7.52 -32.90
C GLY A 184 5.38 -6.16 -33.58
N THR A 185 4.69 -5.18 -33.01
CA THR A 185 4.65 -3.79 -33.49
C THR A 185 5.52 -2.89 -32.61
N ARG A 186 5.97 -1.74 -33.15
CA ARG A 186 6.73 -0.76 -32.37
C ARG A 186 5.98 -0.31 -31.11
N ALA A 187 4.67 -0.08 -31.21
CA ALA A 187 3.84 0.34 -30.08
C ALA A 187 3.88 -0.63 -28.89
N MET A 188 4.01 -1.95 -29.12
CA MET A 188 4.19 -2.92 -28.03
C MET A 188 5.53 -2.72 -27.32
N TRP A 189 6.60 -2.43 -28.06
CA TRP A 189 7.91 -2.15 -27.48
C TRP A 189 7.92 -0.83 -26.70
N GLU A 190 7.22 0.21 -27.17
CA GLU A 190 7.09 1.48 -26.43
C GLU A 190 6.41 1.26 -25.06
N VAL A 191 5.40 0.39 -24.96
CA VAL A 191 4.79 0.02 -23.66
C VAL A 191 5.80 -0.68 -22.75
N LEU A 192 6.57 -1.64 -23.28
CA LEU A 192 7.56 -2.38 -22.50
C LEU A 192 8.65 -1.45 -21.95
N PHE A 193 9.16 -0.54 -22.78
CA PHE A 193 10.15 0.46 -22.34
C PHE A 193 9.58 1.41 -21.30
N ALA A 194 8.35 1.90 -21.50
CA ALA A 194 7.69 2.78 -20.53
C ALA A 194 7.46 2.07 -19.19
N TYR A 195 7.08 0.79 -19.21
CA TYR A 195 6.93 -0.03 -18.01
C TYR A 195 8.26 -0.26 -17.28
N ASP A 196 9.35 -0.55 -18.00
CA ASP A 196 10.66 -0.76 -17.37
C ASP A 196 11.20 0.51 -16.71
N ARG A 197 11.01 1.67 -17.33
CA ARG A 197 11.34 2.96 -16.71
C ARG A 197 10.50 3.22 -15.48
N PHE A 198 9.19 3.00 -15.57
CA PHE A 198 8.28 3.13 -14.44
C PHE A 198 8.68 2.24 -13.26
N CYS A 199 9.11 1.00 -13.52
CA CYS A 199 9.62 0.09 -12.49
C CYS A 199 11.09 0.32 -12.10
N ASN A 200 11.77 1.29 -12.71
CA ASN A 200 13.21 1.55 -12.55
C ASN A 200 14.10 0.31 -12.84
N ASN A 201 13.68 -0.56 -13.77
CA ASN A 201 14.35 -1.80 -14.12
C ASN A 201 15.30 -1.62 -15.31
N LYS A 202 16.41 -0.91 -15.09
CA LYS A 202 17.37 -0.58 -16.16
C LYS A 202 17.97 -1.80 -16.86
N GLU A 203 18.24 -2.88 -16.13
CA GLU A 203 18.80 -4.11 -16.71
C GLU A 203 17.87 -4.72 -17.78
N ILE A 204 16.58 -4.87 -17.46
CA ILE A 204 15.57 -5.40 -18.38
C ILE A 204 15.40 -4.47 -19.59
N PHE A 205 15.46 -3.15 -19.35
CA PHE A 205 15.38 -2.15 -20.40
C PHE A 205 16.50 -2.30 -21.44
N GLU A 206 17.76 -2.41 -20.99
CA GLU A 206 18.92 -2.55 -21.89
C GLU A 206 18.84 -3.86 -22.71
N ASP A 207 18.43 -4.95 -22.08
CA ASP A 207 18.21 -6.23 -22.78
C ASP A 207 17.14 -6.10 -23.87
N ARG A 208 16.03 -5.40 -23.59
CA ARG A 208 14.99 -5.13 -24.59
C ARG A 208 15.46 -4.15 -25.66
N ALA A 209 16.31 -3.18 -25.31
CA ALA A 209 16.88 -2.22 -26.22
C ALA A 209 17.72 -2.90 -27.33
N ILE A 210 18.50 -3.92 -26.96
CA ILE A 210 19.24 -4.75 -27.91
C ILE A 210 18.29 -5.50 -28.86
N LYS A 211 17.29 -6.21 -28.31
CA LYS A 211 16.29 -6.95 -29.11
C LYS A 211 15.55 -6.03 -30.08
N PHE A 212 15.19 -4.84 -29.62
CA PHE A 212 14.52 -3.81 -30.40
C PHE A 212 15.39 -3.32 -31.56
N ALA A 213 16.66 -2.98 -31.28
CA ALA A 213 17.60 -2.51 -32.29
C ALA A 213 17.85 -3.57 -33.38
N ILE A 214 18.00 -4.83 -33.00
CA ILE A 214 18.13 -5.96 -33.94
C ILE A 214 16.88 -6.08 -34.83
N ARG A 215 15.69 -5.90 -34.26
CA ARG A 215 14.42 -6.08 -34.97
C ARG A 215 14.12 -4.95 -35.95
N PHE A 216 14.31 -3.70 -35.53
CA PHE A 216 13.86 -2.53 -36.31
C PHE A 216 15.00 -1.81 -37.02
N GLY A 217 16.26 -2.14 -36.73
CA GLY A 217 17.43 -1.49 -37.34
C GLY A 217 17.56 0.00 -36.99
N ILE A 218 16.90 0.44 -35.92
CA ILE A 218 16.93 1.82 -35.42
C ILE A 218 17.38 1.80 -33.97
N SER A 219 17.93 2.93 -33.52
CA SER A 219 18.29 3.09 -32.11
C SER A 219 17.05 2.94 -31.21
N PRO A 220 17.19 2.26 -30.06
CA PRO A 220 16.14 2.19 -29.06
C PRO A 220 15.91 3.57 -28.44
N PRO A 221 14.76 3.79 -27.78
CA PRO A 221 14.55 5.00 -27.02
C PRO A 221 15.57 5.10 -25.88
N SER A 222 15.93 6.32 -25.47
CA SER A 222 16.86 6.56 -24.35
C SER A 222 16.26 6.12 -23.01
N TRP A 223 17.06 5.96 -21.96
CA TRP A 223 16.57 5.61 -20.62
C TRP A 223 15.83 6.76 -19.90
N GLU A 224 16.14 8.01 -20.23
CA GLU A 224 15.61 9.21 -19.53
C GLU A 224 14.07 9.34 -19.54
#